data_AF-C3V077-F1
#
_entry.id   AF-C3V077-F1
#
_cell.length_a   1.000
_cell.length_b   1.000
_cell.length_c   1.000
_cell.angle_alpha   90.00
_cell.angle_beta   90.00
_cell.angle_gamma   90.00
#
_symmetry.space_group_name_H-M   'P 1'
#
loop_
_entity.id
_entity.type
_entity.pdbx_description
1 polymer ?
#
loop_
_entity_poly.entity_id
_entity_poly.type
_entity_poly.pdbx_seq_one_letter_code
_entity_poly.pdbx_strand_id
1 'polypeptide(L)'
;FGSLLGMCLIKQICTGLFLSMHYLADTSAAFDSVIHICRDVHYGWQIRTLHANGASMFFICLYLHIGRGLYYGSYNYKKTWTIGVLMLFMVMATAFLGYVLPWGQMSFWGATVITNLLSAIPYVGPTLVEWIWGGFSVDNATLNRFFTFHYLLPFVIAALVLLHLLFLHESGSNNPTGLNANADKIQFHPYFTYKDALGISFMIISILSLVLFSPHILGDPDNFTPANPLTTPPHIKP
;
A
#
# COMPACT_ATOMS: atom_id res chain seq x y z
N PHE A 1 14.60 -8.08 0.34
CA PHE A 1 13.40 -7.27 0.59
C PHE A 1 13.37 -5.95 -0.19
N GLY A 2 14.47 -5.17 -0.29
CA GLY A 2 14.44 -3.91 -1.07
C GLY A 2 14.03 -4.11 -2.54
N SER A 3 14.63 -5.09 -3.22
CA SER A 3 14.24 -5.53 -4.57
C SER A 3 12.77 -5.95 -4.67
N LEU A 4 12.28 -6.73 -3.69
CA LEU A 4 10.88 -7.16 -3.61
C LEU A 4 9.91 -5.98 -3.40
N LEU A 5 10.28 -4.97 -2.62
CA LEU A 5 9.48 -3.75 -2.45
C LEU A 5 9.38 -2.96 -3.75
N GLY A 6 10.47 -2.88 -4.53
CA GLY A 6 10.45 -2.30 -5.87
C GLY A 6 9.49 -3.06 -6.80
N MET A 7 9.53 -4.40 -6.78
CA MET A 7 8.60 -5.24 -7.53
C MET A 7 7.14 -5.01 -7.09
N CYS A 8 6.88 -4.97 -5.78
CA CYS A 8 5.55 -4.70 -5.22
C CYS A 8 5.02 -3.34 -5.71
N LEU A 9 5.84 -2.29 -5.67
CA LEU A 9 5.45 -0.95 -6.12
C LEU A 9 5.08 -0.92 -7.60
N ILE A 10 5.94 -1.45 -8.47
CA ILE A 10 5.68 -1.53 -9.92
C ILE A 10 4.37 -2.29 -10.16
N LYS A 11 4.21 -3.44 -9.51
CA LYS A 11 3.02 -4.27 -9.67
C LYS A 11 1.75 -3.56 -9.18
N GLN A 12 1.79 -2.83 -8.05
CA GLN A 12 0.65 -2.03 -7.58
C GLN A 12 0.30 -0.90 -8.57
N ILE A 13 1.30 -0.19 -9.12
CA ILE A 13 1.07 0.86 -10.11
C ILE A 13 0.42 0.28 -11.37
N CYS A 14 0.98 -0.81 -11.92
CA CYS A 14 0.43 -1.43 -13.12
C CYS A 14 -1.01 -1.91 -12.91
N THR A 15 -1.24 -2.74 -11.87
CA THR A 15 -2.59 -3.25 -11.61
C THR A 15 -3.57 -2.15 -11.25
N GLY A 16 -3.16 -1.15 -10.47
CA GLY A 16 -3.99 0.00 -10.09
C GLY A 16 -4.37 0.86 -11.30
N LEU A 17 -3.44 1.06 -12.24
CA LEU A 17 -3.73 1.75 -13.50
C LEU A 17 -4.84 1.03 -14.29
N PHE A 18 -4.73 -0.28 -14.50
CA PHE A 18 -5.77 -1.05 -15.20
C PHE A 18 -7.11 -1.03 -14.47
N LEU A 19 -7.12 -1.11 -13.13
CA LEU A 19 -8.36 -0.98 -12.35
C LEU A 19 -8.99 0.40 -12.50
N SER A 20 -8.17 1.46 -12.49
CA SER A 20 -8.64 2.85 -12.60
C SER A 20 -9.32 3.16 -13.93
N MET A 21 -9.03 2.40 -15.00
CA MET A 21 -9.69 2.55 -16.31
C MET A 21 -11.16 2.12 -16.29
N HIS A 22 -11.59 1.38 -15.26
CA HIS A 22 -12.93 0.81 -15.15
C HIS A 22 -13.67 1.23 -13.86
N TYR A 23 -12.99 1.88 -12.92
CA TYR A 23 -13.53 2.29 -11.64
C TYR A 23 -14.24 3.65 -11.73
N LEU A 24 -15.35 3.82 -11.00
CA LEU A 24 -16.09 5.07 -10.89
C LEU A 24 -16.02 5.61 -9.46
N ALA A 25 -15.43 6.79 -9.28
CA ALA A 25 -15.31 7.46 -7.98
C ALA A 25 -16.58 8.28 -7.64
N ASP A 26 -17.72 7.60 -7.60
CA ASP A 26 -19.02 8.15 -7.17
C ASP A 26 -19.70 7.19 -6.20
N THR A 27 -20.23 7.67 -5.06
CA THR A 27 -20.78 6.81 -4.00
C THR A 27 -21.97 5.95 -4.45
N SER A 28 -22.70 6.38 -5.48
CA SER A 28 -23.80 5.59 -6.05
C SER A 28 -23.34 4.44 -6.96
N ALA A 29 -22.09 4.48 -7.46
CA ALA A 29 -21.60 3.55 -8.47
C ALA A 29 -20.27 2.85 -8.09
N ALA A 30 -19.56 3.30 -7.05
CA ALA A 30 -18.22 2.82 -6.73
C ALA A 30 -18.19 1.33 -6.43
N PHE A 31 -19.08 0.86 -5.55
CA PHE A 31 -19.20 -0.55 -5.20
C PHE A 31 -19.53 -1.42 -6.43
N ASP A 32 -20.52 -0.98 -7.21
CA ASP A 32 -20.96 -1.69 -8.43
C ASP A 32 -19.88 -1.69 -9.52
N SER A 33 -19.09 -0.61 -9.65
CA SER A 33 -17.97 -0.57 -10.60
C SER A 33 -16.88 -1.60 -10.26
N VAL A 34 -16.63 -1.87 -8.97
CA VAL A 34 -15.72 -2.94 -8.53
C VAL A 34 -16.30 -4.32 -8.82
N ILE A 35 -17.62 -4.49 -8.69
CA ILE A 35 -18.30 -5.73 -9.10
C ILE A 35 -18.18 -5.94 -10.61
N HIS A 36 -18.46 -4.91 -11.41
CA HIS A 36 -18.32 -4.93 -12.87
C HIS A 36 -16.89 -5.30 -13.29
N ILE A 37 -15.87 -4.72 -12.65
CA ILE A 37 -14.46 -5.12 -12.87
C ILE A 37 -14.28 -6.62 -12.64
N CYS A 38 -14.83 -7.17 -11.57
CA CYS A 38 -14.63 -8.58 -11.24
C CYS A 38 -15.43 -9.53 -12.14
N ARG A 39 -16.60 -9.12 -12.63
CA ARG A 39 -17.55 -10.00 -13.33
C ARG A 39 -17.50 -9.89 -14.85
N ASP A 40 -17.32 -8.68 -15.37
CA ASP A 40 -17.57 -8.38 -16.77
C ASP A 40 -16.29 -8.00 -17.53
N VAL A 41 -15.29 -7.44 -16.84
CA VAL A 41 -13.99 -7.12 -17.45
C VAL A 41 -13.15 -8.39 -17.61
N HIS A 42 -12.64 -8.64 -18.82
CA HIS A 42 -11.74 -9.75 -19.08
C HIS A 42 -10.51 -9.69 -18.17
N TYR A 43 -10.27 -10.78 -17.45
CA TYR A 43 -9.24 -10.90 -16.43
C TYR A 43 -9.34 -9.89 -15.25
N GLY A 44 -10.44 -9.15 -15.13
CA GLY A 44 -10.58 -8.09 -14.14
C GLY A 44 -10.60 -8.62 -12.71
N TRP A 45 -11.16 -9.81 -12.46
CA TRP A 45 -11.08 -10.46 -11.15
C TRP A 45 -9.64 -10.78 -10.75
N GLN A 46 -8.80 -11.28 -11.67
CA GLN A 46 -7.38 -11.55 -11.40
C GLN A 46 -6.64 -10.25 -11.09
N ILE A 47 -6.86 -9.19 -11.88
CA ILE A 47 -6.20 -7.89 -11.67
C ILE A 47 -6.61 -7.31 -10.31
N ARG A 48 -7.90 -7.35 -9.97
CA ARG A 48 -8.42 -6.85 -8.68
C ARG A 48 -7.85 -7.63 -7.51
N THR A 49 -7.87 -8.95 -7.57
CA THR A 49 -7.35 -9.81 -6.48
C THR A 49 -5.83 -9.73 -6.36
N LEU A 50 -5.10 -9.56 -7.47
CA LEU A 50 -3.66 -9.32 -7.49
C LEU A 50 -3.30 -7.96 -6.88
N HIS A 51 -4.11 -6.92 -7.12
CA HIS A 51 -3.93 -5.60 -6.51
C HIS A 51 -4.18 -5.64 -4.99
N ALA A 52 -5.27 -6.29 -4.57
CA ALA A 52 -5.67 -6.41 -3.17
C ALA A 52 -4.66 -7.21 -2.33
N ASN A 53 -4.41 -8.49 -2.68
CA ASN A 53 -3.41 -9.33 -1.98
C ASN A 53 -1.99 -8.77 -2.14
N GLY A 54 -1.79 -8.01 -3.21
CA GLY A 54 -0.62 -7.21 -3.44
C GLY A 54 -0.23 -6.22 -2.37
N ALA A 55 -1.23 -5.48 -1.88
CA ALA A 55 -1.03 -4.54 -0.79
C ALA A 55 -0.54 -5.29 0.46
N SER A 56 -1.13 -6.44 0.79
CA SER A 56 -0.68 -7.27 1.92
C SER A 56 0.77 -7.75 1.75
N MET A 57 1.15 -8.24 0.57
CA MET A 57 2.54 -8.65 0.31
C MET A 57 3.52 -7.46 0.37
N PHE A 58 3.08 -6.26 0.01
CA PHE A 58 3.85 -5.03 0.18
C PHE A 58 4.16 -4.82 1.66
N PHE A 59 3.16 -4.82 2.54
CA PHE A 59 3.37 -4.63 3.99
C PHE A 59 4.21 -5.73 4.62
N ILE A 60 4.02 -7.00 4.23
CA ILE A 60 4.88 -8.11 4.69
C ILE A 60 6.36 -7.81 4.33
N CYS A 61 6.65 -7.43 3.08
CA CYS A 61 8.00 -7.05 2.69
C CYS A 61 8.52 -5.84 3.45
N LEU A 62 7.64 -4.87 3.72
CA LEU A 62 7.99 -3.62 4.37
C LEU A 62 8.38 -3.88 5.82
N TYR A 63 7.59 -4.66 6.56
CA TYR A 63 7.89 -5.06 7.93
C TYR A 63 9.17 -5.90 8.03
N LEU A 64 9.38 -6.85 7.11
CA LEU A 64 10.62 -7.62 7.05
C LEU A 64 11.83 -6.72 6.72
N HIS A 65 11.65 -5.73 5.84
CA HIS A 65 12.70 -4.78 5.51
C HIS A 65 13.09 -3.89 6.69
N ILE A 66 12.10 -3.37 7.42
CA ILE A 66 12.31 -2.59 8.66
C ILE A 66 12.96 -3.46 9.72
N GLY A 67 12.45 -4.68 9.96
CA GLY A 67 12.98 -5.62 10.94
C GLY A 67 14.45 -5.93 10.67
N ARG A 68 14.82 -6.19 9.42
CA ARG A 68 16.22 -6.32 8.99
C ARG A 68 17.03 -5.07 9.34
N GLY A 69 16.49 -3.89 9.07
CA GLY A 69 17.15 -2.61 9.33
C GLY A 69 17.42 -2.37 10.81
N LEU A 70 16.47 -2.74 11.67
CA LEU A 70 16.62 -2.70 13.13
C LEU A 70 17.66 -3.72 13.62
N TYR A 71 17.52 -4.99 13.21
CA TYR A 71 18.35 -6.09 13.69
C TYR A 71 19.84 -5.89 13.36
N TYR A 72 20.15 -5.44 12.13
CA TYR A 72 21.55 -5.23 11.70
C TYR A 72 22.04 -3.80 11.92
N GLY A 73 21.32 -2.93 12.63
CA GLY A 73 21.79 -1.56 12.88
C GLY A 73 21.85 -0.67 11.63
N SER A 74 21.08 -0.97 10.58
CA SER A 74 21.09 -0.19 9.32
C SER A 74 20.44 1.19 9.46
N TYR A 75 19.72 1.43 10.56
CA TYR A 75 19.19 2.76 10.94
C TYR A 75 20.30 3.79 11.25
N ASN A 76 21.57 3.37 11.29
CA ASN A 76 22.70 4.28 11.40
C ASN A 76 22.95 5.07 10.10
N TYR A 77 22.47 4.59 8.95
CA TYR A 77 22.44 5.38 7.71
C TYR A 77 21.27 6.38 7.74
N LYS A 78 21.44 7.47 8.49
CA LYS A 78 20.36 8.39 8.86
C LYS A 78 19.57 8.93 7.67
N LYS A 79 20.23 9.37 6.59
CA LYS A 79 19.53 9.86 5.38
C LYS A 79 18.61 8.79 4.78
N THR A 80 19.17 7.60 4.52
CA THR A 80 18.46 6.45 3.97
C THR A 80 17.32 6.01 4.89
N TRP A 81 17.57 5.91 6.19
CA TRP A 81 16.57 5.52 7.20
C TRP A 81 15.41 6.51 7.28
N THR A 82 15.70 7.82 7.33
CA THR A 82 14.66 8.87 7.39
C THR A 82 13.76 8.84 6.15
N ILE A 83 14.32 8.69 4.96
CA ILE A 83 13.50 8.50 3.74
C ILE A 83 12.71 7.19 3.81
N GLY A 84 13.28 6.13 4.38
CA GLY A 84 12.57 4.87 4.64
C GLY A 84 11.34 5.04 5.53
N VAL A 85 11.44 5.82 6.60
CA VAL A 85 10.32 6.15 7.50
C VAL A 85 9.26 6.99 6.78
N LEU A 86 9.68 7.97 5.98
CA LEU A 86 8.74 8.75 5.16
C LEU A 86 7.98 7.86 4.17
N MET A 87 8.68 6.95 3.47
CA MET A 87 8.04 5.99 2.57
C MET A 87 7.06 5.06 3.30
N LEU A 88 7.37 4.61 4.52
CA LEU A 88 6.43 3.82 5.33
C LEU A 88 5.11 4.58 5.51
N PHE A 89 5.14 5.84 5.95
CA PHE A 89 3.93 6.63 6.14
C PHE A 89 3.18 6.88 4.82
N MET A 90 3.89 7.10 3.72
CA MET A 90 3.29 7.27 2.40
C MET A 90 2.59 6.00 1.91
N VAL A 91 3.20 4.82 2.11
CA VAL A 91 2.59 3.53 1.77
C VAL A 91 1.37 3.25 2.66
N MET A 92 1.44 3.56 3.96
CA MET A 92 0.29 3.48 4.87
C MET A 92 -0.87 4.35 4.43
N ALA A 93 -0.61 5.63 4.13
CA ALA A 93 -1.63 6.54 3.62
C ALA A 93 -2.23 6.03 2.30
N THR A 94 -1.37 5.61 1.36
CA THR A 94 -1.82 5.08 0.05
C THR A 94 -2.73 3.87 0.22
N ALA A 95 -2.34 2.89 1.05
CA ALA A 95 -3.11 1.68 1.26
C ALA A 95 -4.45 1.95 1.97
N PHE A 96 -4.44 2.82 2.97
CA PHE A 96 -5.67 3.27 3.64
C PHE A 96 -6.65 3.89 2.65
N LEU A 97 -6.19 4.88 1.85
CA LEU A 97 -7.04 5.54 0.84
C LEU A 97 -7.57 4.52 -0.19
N GLY A 98 -6.74 3.57 -0.61
CA GLY A 98 -7.13 2.51 -1.54
C GLY A 98 -8.19 1.57 -0.98
N TYR A 99 -8.12 1.27 0.32
CA TYR A 99 -9.10 0.42 1.00
C TYR A 99 -10.49 1.07 1.10
N VAL A 100 -10.59 2.41 1.01
CA VAL A 100 -11.88 3.12 1.00
C VAL A 100 -12.59 3.02 -0.36
N LEU A 101 -11.85 2.87 -1.45
CA LEU A 101 -12.39 2.97 -2.82
C LEU A 101 -13.48 1.95 -3.18
N PRO A 102 -13.45 0.69 -2.72
CA PRO A 102 -14.55 -0.25 -2.99
C PRO A 102 -15.88 0.16 -2.39
N TRP A 103 -15.90 1.10 -1.44
CA TRP A 103 -17.12 1.62 -0.81
C TRP A 103 -18.02 0.55 -0.16
N GLY A 104 -17.40 -0.46 0.45
CA GLY A 104 -18.10 -1.43 1.30
C GLY A 104 -18.22 -0.95 2.75
N GLN A 105 -18.84 -1.77 3.61
CA GLN A 105 -19.05 -1.43 5.01
C GLN A 105 -17.74 -1.13 5.76
N MET A 106 -16.74 -2.00 5.66
CA MET A 106 -15.44 -1.77 6.34
C MET A 106 -14.69 -0.58 5.75
N SER A 107 -14.79 -0.37 4.44
CA SER A 107 -14.24 0.81 3.76
C SER A 107 -14.79 2.11 4.35
N PHE A 108 -16.11 2.24 4.42
CA PHE A 108 -16.77 3.47 4.88
C PHE A 108 -16.56 3.74 6.37
N TRP A 109 -16.82 2.72 7.20
CA TRP A 109 -16.71 2.87 8.65
C TRP A 109 -15.25 2.98 9.12
N GLY A 110 -14.33 2.28 8.45
CA GLY A 110 -12.90 2.45 8.66
C GLY A 110 -12.45 3.88 8.32
N ALA A 111 -12.90 4.44 7.18
CA ALA A 111 -12.63 5.83 6.83
C ALA A 111 -13.14 6.80 7.89
N THR A 112 -14.38 6.59 8.35
CA THR A 112 -15.04 7.44 9.36
C THR A 112 -14.27 7.45 10.67
N VAL A 113 -13.94 6.28 11.23
CA VAL A 113 -13.25 6.18 12.51
C VAL A 113 -11.83 6.73 12.43
N ILE A 114 -11.04 6.32 11.42
CA ILE A 114 -9.61 6.67 11.33
C ILE A 114 -9.43 8.17 11.10
N THR A 115 -10.18 8.77 10.18
CA THR A 115 -10.05 10.21 9.91
C THR A 115 -10.56 11.07 11.07
N ASN A 116 -11.58 10.61 11.80
CA ASN A 116 -12.11 11.34 12.95
C ASN A 116 -11.14 11.35 14.15
N LEU A 117 -10.09 10.53 14.18
CA LEU A 117 -9.02 10.64 15.20
C LEU A 117 -8.36 12.03 15.20
N LEU A 118 -8.37 12.73 14.05
CA LEU A 118 -7.83 14.08 13.93
C LEU A 118 -8.67 15.13 14.67
N SER A 119 -9.94 14.84 15.00
CA SER A 119 -10.79 15.72 15.80
C SER A 119 -10.23 15.97 17.21
N ALA A 120 -9.37 15.07 17.70
CA ALA A 120 -8.72 15.19 19.01
C ALA A 120 -7.61 16.26 19.04
N ILE A 121 -7.23 16.84 17.90
CA ILE A 121 -6.25 17.94 17.86
C ILE A 121 -6.90 19.20 18.43
N PRO A 122 -6.33 19.82 19.49
CA PRO A 122 -6.92 21.00 20.11
C PRO A 122 -7.10 22.16 19.12
N TYR A 123 -8.21 22.88 19.27
CA TYR A 123 -8.61 24.08 18.51
C TYR A 123 -8.94 23.86 17.03
N VAL A 124 -8.15 23.07 16.29
CA VAL A 124 -8.26 22.91 14.84
C VAL A 124 -8.81 21.56 14.39
N GLY A 125 -8.94 20.59 15.31
CA GLY A 125 -9.30 19.20 15.00
C GLY A 125 -10.59 19.04 14.19
N PRO A 126 -11.75 19.52 14.68
CA PRO A 126 -13.02 19.40 13.96
C PRO A 126 -12.97 20.01 12.55
N THR A 127 -12.37 21.21 12.42
CA THR A 127 -12.21 21.89 11.13
C THR A 127 -11.33 21.09 10.16
N LEU A 128 -10.27 20.45 10.67
CA LEU A 128 -9.39 19.60 9.85
C LEU A 128 -10.12 18.36 9.34
N VAL A 129 -10.96 17.72 10.17
CA VAL A 129 -11.76 16.55 9.79
C VAL A 129 -12.77 16.92 8.69
N GLU A 130 -13.58 17.96 8.91
CA GLU A 130 -14.55 18.42 7.91
C GLU A 130 -13.87 18.87 6.61
N TRP A 131 -12.68 19.47 6.70
CA TRP A 131 -11.88 19.82 5.53
C TRP A 131 -11.41 18.59 4.75
N ILE A 132 -10.93 17.55 5.44
CA ILE A 132 -10.55 16.27 4.82
C ILE A 132 -11.74 15.60 4.16
N TRP A 133 -12.91 15.60 4.81
CA TRP A 133 -14.13 15.03 4.22
C TRP A 133 -14.68 15.89 3.08
N GLY A 134 -14.52 17.21 3.15
CA GLY A 134 -15.20 18.14 2.26
C GLY A 134 -16.68 18.27 2.55
N GLY A 135 -17.07 18.08 3.81
CA GLY A 135 -18.44 18.02 4.28
C GLY A 135 -18.50 17.60 5.75
N PHE A 136 -19.70 17.36 6.25
CA PHE A 136 -19.94 17.01 7.66
C PHE A 136 -19.76 15.52 7.99
N SER A 137 -19.58 14.69 6.97
CA SER A 137 -19.36 13.25 7.09
C SER A 137 -18.57 12.73 5.91
N VAL A 138 -18.07 11.48 6.01
CA VAL A 138 -17.55 10.75 4.87
C VAL A 138 -18.68 10.58 3.83
N ASP A 139 -18.49 11.09 2.62
CA ASP A 139 -19.47 11.04 1.53
C ASP A 139 -18.76 11.17 0.16
N ASN A 140 -19.49 11.52 -0.91
CA ASN A 140 -18.99 11.54 -2.29
C ASN A 140 -17.77 12.44 -2.50
N ALA A 141 -17.76 13.61 -1.84
CA ALA A 141 -16.60 14.51 -1.88
C ALA A 141 -15.34 13.85 -1.31
N THR A 142 -15.48 13.01 -0.28
CA THR A 142 -14.40 12.24 0.35
C THR A 142 -13.91 11.12 -0.57
N LEU A 143 -14.83 10.37 -1.17
CA LEU A 143 -14.46 9.25 -2.05
C LEU A 143 -13.69 9.73 -3.28
N ASN A 144 -14.17 10.79 -3.94
CA ASN A 144 -13.58 11.33 -5.15
C ASN A 144 -12.13 11.83 -4.93
N ARG A 145 -11.90 12.58 -3.84
CA ARG A 145 -10.54 13.03 -3.49
C ARG A 145 -9.66 11.89 -3.02
N PHE A 146 -10.20 10.89 -2.31
CA PHE A 146 -9.41 9.72 -1.87
C PHE A 146 -8.94 8.91 -3.07
N PHE A 147 -9.77 8.76 -4.11
CA PHE A 147 -9.33 8.19 -5.38
C PHE A 147 -8.17 8.99 -5.99
N THR A 148 -8.30 10.31 -6.07
CA THR A 148 -7.26 11.20 -6.61
C THR A 148 -5.94 11.07 -5.86
N PHE A 149 -5.97 11.10 -4.52
CA PHE A 149 -4.76 10.92 -3.70
C PHE A 149 -4.21 9.50 -3.80
N HIS A 150 -5.05 8.47 -3.77
CA HIS A 150 -4.62 7.08 -3.94
C HIS A 150 -3.93 6.85 -5.28
N TYR A 151 -4.38 7.52 -6.34
CA TYR A 151 -3.74 7.48 -7.65
C TYR A 151 -2.38 8.19 -7.67
N LEU A 152 -2.28 9.37 -7.04
CA LEU A 152 -1.07 10.20 -7.05
C LEU A 152 0.08 9.63 -6.19
N LEU A 153 -0.23 9.19 -4.97
CA LEU A 153 0.79 8.84 -3.97
C LEU A 153 1.76 7.72 -4.39
N PRO A 154 1.36 6.66 -5.13
CA PRO A 154 2.29 5.67 -5.66
C PRO A 154 3.43 6.25 -6.49
N PHE A 155 3.18 7.32 -7.27
CA PHE A 155 4.20 7.99 -8.07
C PHE A 155 5.13 8.85 -7.21
N VAL A 156 4.60 9.48 -6.16
CA VAL A 156 5.43 10.16 -5.15
C VAL A 156 6.33 9.16 -4.43
N ILE A 157 5.81 7.98 -4.06
CA ILE A 157 6.60 6.89 -3.47
C ILE A 157 7.70 6.45 -4.44
N ALA A 158 7.43 6.32 -5.74
CA ALA A 158 8.46 5.98 -6.73
C ALA A 158 9.61 7.01 -6.77
N ALA A 159 9.31 8.31 -6.69
CA ALA A 159 10.32 9.35 -6.57
C ALA A 159 11.12 9.23 -5.26
N LEU A 160 10.46 8.94 -4.14
CA LEU A 160 11.13 8.71 -2.85
C LEU A 160 12.02 7.46 -2.86
N VAL A 161 11.66 6.41 -3.61
CA VAL A 161 12.51 5.21 -3.78
C VAL A 161 13.82 5.57 -4.47
N LEU A 162 13.79 6.42 -5.51
CA LEU A 162 15.01 6.89 -6.17
C LEU A 162 15.91 7.66 -5.20
N LEU A 163 15.32 8.56 -4.40
CA LEU A 163 16.05 9.30 -3.37
C LEU A 163 16.62 8.39 -2.27
N HIS A 164 15.85 7.37 -1.85
CA HIS A 164 16.28 6.38 -0.88
C HIS A 164 17.50 5.59 -1.37
N LEU A 165 17.47 5.15 -2.63
CA LEU A 165 18.58 4.43 -3.25
C LEU A 165 19.79 5.33 -3.49
N LEU A 166 19.58 6.61 -3.84
CA LEU A 166 20.65 7.59 -3.95
C LEU A 166 21.42 7.71 -2.63
N PHE A 167 20.72 7.93 -1.51
CA PHE A 167 21.37 8.01 -0.20
C PHE A 167 22.01 6.69 0.23
N LEU A 168 21.43 5.55 -0.13
CA LEU A 168 22.07 4.25 0.10
C LEU A 168 23.38 4.11 -0.70
N HIS A 169 23.43 4.63 -1.93
CA HIS A 169 24.62 4.55 -2.77
C HIS A 169 25.76 5.48 -2.31
N GLU A 170 25.47 6.53 -1.52
CA GLU A 170 26.51 7.34 -0.88
C GLU A 170 27.36 6.52 0.10
N SER A 171 26.75 5.62 0.88
CA SER A 171 27.44 4.80 1.89
C SER A 171 27.77 3.38 1.44
N GLY A 172 27.01 2.85 0.48
CA GLY A 172 26.91 1.43 0.22
C GLY A 172 26.01 0.72 1.23
N SER A 173 25.78 -0.58 1.00
CA SER A 173 24.95 -1.43 1.86
C SER A 173 25.68 -1.88 3.13
N ASN A 174 24.93 -2.05 4.21
CA ASN A 174 25.39 -2.77 5.40
C ASN A 174 25.46 -4.29 5.12
N ASN A 175 26.09 -5.03 6.03
CA ASN A 175 26.23 -6.48 5.97
C ASN A 175 25.94 -7.12 7.35
N PRO A 176 25.71 -8.45 7.43
CA PRO A 176 25.29 -9.10 8.67
C PRO A 176 26.26 -9.00 9.85
N THR A 177 27.56 -8.78 9.62
CA THR A 177 28.54 -8.68 10.71
C THR A 177 28.66 -7.27 11.28
N GLY A 178 28.12 -6.27 10.58
CA GLY A 178 28.24 -4.85 10.95
C GLY A 178 29.65 -4.27 10.79
N LEU A 179 30.61 -5.06 10.31
CA LEU A 179 32.00 -4.63 10.07
C LEU A 179 32.13 -3.94 8.69
N ASN A 180 33.22 -3.24 8.48
CA ASN A 180 33.49 -2.62 7.18
C ASN A 180 33.74 -3.68 6.09
N ALA A 181 32.86 -3.74 5.10
CA ALA A 181 32.92 -4.73 4.01
C ALA A 181 33.81 -4.31 2.82
N ASN A 182 34.50 -3.16 2.87
CA ASN A 182 35.29 -2.66 1.73
C ASN A 182 36.37 -3.65 1.26
N ALA A 183 36.91 -4.47 2.15
CA ALA A 183 37.94 -5.47 1.82
C ALA A 183 37.40 -6.65 1.00
N ASP A 184 36.10 -6.89 0.97
CA ASP A 184 35.47 -8.07 0.35
C ASP A 184 34.21 -7.68 -0.44
N LYS A 185 34.30 -6.60 -1.23
CA LYS A 185 33.22 -6.19 -2.12
C LYS A 185 33.23 -7.03 -3.40
N ILE A 186 32.06 -7.50 -3.79
CA ILE A 186 31.81 -8.14 -5.08
C ILE A 186 30.93 -7.25 -5.97
N GLN A 187 31.01 -7.45 -7.28
CA GLN A 187 30.13 -6.78 -8.23
C GLN A 187 28.67 -7.20 -8.01
N PHE A 188 27.74 -6.28 -8.28
CA PHE A 188 26.31 -6.59 -8.10
C PHE A 188 25.84 -7.69 -9.07
N HIS A 189 26.21 -7.56 -10.34
CA HIS A 189 26.03 -8.62 -11.33
C HIS A 189 27.29 -9.49 -11.39
N PRO A 190 27.18 -10.83 -11.42
CA PRO A 190 25.94 -11.63 -11.51
C PRO A 190 25.30 -11.99 -10.16
N TYR A 191 26.03 -11.79 -9.06
CA TYR A 191 25.71 -12.39 -7.76
C TYR A 191 24.35 -11.97 -7.21
N PHE A 192 24.13 -10.67 -7.03
CA PHE A 192 22.88 -10.16 -6.46
C PHE A 192 21.77 -10.11 -7.49
N THR A 193 22.06 -9.99 -8.80
CA THR A 193 21.03 -10.09 -9.84
C THR A 193 20.34 -11.46 -9.83
N TYR A 194 21.10 -12.56 -9.77
CA TYR A 194 20.48 -13.90 -9.70
C TYR A 194 19.82 -14.17 -8.36
N LYS A 195 20.41 -13.69 -7.25
CA LYS A 195 19.78 -13.80 -5.93
C LYS A 195 18.44 -13.07 -5.87
N ASP A 196 18.36 -11.86 -6.44
CA ASP A 196 17.12 -11.09 -6.48
C ASP A 196 16.10 -11.73 -7.42
N ALA A 197 16.52 -12.27 -8.56
CA ALA A 197 15.64 -13.02 -9.47
C ALA A 197 14.99 -14.24 -8.77
N LEU A 198 15.77 -14.99 -7.99
CA LEU A 198 15.25 -16.08 -7.17
C LEU A 198 14.27 -15.58 -6.09
N GLY A 199 14.58 -14.48 -5.42
CA GLY A 199 13.66 -13.87 -4.46
C GLY A 199 12.34 -13.44 -5.10
N ILE A 200 12.41 -12.87 -6.30
CA ILE A 200 11.25 -12.46 -7.10
C ILE A 200 10.41 -13.67 -7.50
N SER A 201 11.02 -14.79 -7.92
CA SER A 201 10.26 -16.00 -8.28
C SER A 201 9.49 -16.56 -7.08
N PHE A 202 10.09 -16.58 -5.88
CA PHE A 202 9.38 -16.97 -4.65
C PHE A 202 8.21 -16.03 -4.32
N MET A 203 8.41 -14.72 -4.51
CA MET A 203 7.34 -13.74 -4.30
C MET A 203 6.19 -13.94 -5.31
N ILE A 204 6.49 -14.21 -6.58
CA ILE A 204 5.48 -14.48 -7.61
C ILE A 204 4.69 -15.74 -7.28
N ILE A 205 5.37 -16.82 -6.87
CA ILE A 205 4.70 -18.08 -6.49
C ILE A 205 3.77 -17.84 -5.29
N SER A 206 4.22 -17.11 -4.27
CA SER A 206 3.42 -16.86 -3.07
C SER A 206 2.21 -15.94 -3.31
N ILE A 207 2.36 -14.89 -4.13
CA ILE A 207 1.21 -14.04 -4.46
C ILE A 207 0.21 -14.75 -5.38
N LEU A 208 0.69 -15.55 -6.35
CA LEU A 208 -0.20 -16.31 -7.23
C LEU A 208 -0.93 -17.42 -6.47
N SER A 209 -0.29 -18.07 -5.49
CA SER A 209 -1.00 -19.06 -4.67
C SER A 209 -2.13 -18.43 -3.86
N LEU A 210 -1.91 -17.25 -3.27
CA LEU A 210 -2.96 -16.47 -2.60
C LEU A 210 -4.08 -16.10 -3.57
N VAL A 211 -3.74 -15.51 -4.72
CA VAL A 211 -4.72 -15.02 -5.70
C VAL A 211 -5.56 -16.15 -6.30
N LEU A 212 -4.97 -17.31 -6.59
CA LEU A 212 -5.65 -18.39 -7.31
C LEU A 212 -6.38 -19.36 -6.37
N PHE A 213 -5.89 -19.59 -5.16
CA PHE A 213 -6.46 -20.59 -4.25
C PHE A 213 -7.18 -20.00 -3.04
N SER A 214 -6.83 -18.78 -2.60
CA SER A 214 -7.40 -18.18 -1.39
C SER A 214 -7.48 -16.64 -1.46
N PRO A 215 -8.14 -16.07 -2.50
CA PRO A 215 -8.04 -14.63 -2.82
C PRO A 215 -8.61 -13.68 -1.76
N HIS A 216 -9.38 -14.20 -0.81
CA HIS A 216 -10.09 -13.41 0.21
C HIS A 216 -9.63 -13.71 1.64
N ILE A 217 -8.63 -14.57 1.84
CA ILE A 217 -8.19 -14.98 3.18
C ILE A 217 -7.63 -13.83 4.04
N LEU A 218 -7.11 -12.79 3.39
CA LEU A 218 -6.55 -11.59 4.05
C LEU A 218 -7.52 -10.40 4.08
N GLY A 219 -8.75 -10.56 3.60
CA GLY A 219 -9.78 -9.51 3.57
C GLY A 219 -10.87 -9.72 4.60
N ASP A 220 -11.71 -8.71 4.80
CA ASP A 220 -12.88 -8.81 5.68
C ASP A 220 -14.16 -9.05 4.86
N PRO A 221 -14.99 -10.05 5.22
CA PRO A 221 -16.24 -10.35 4.52
C PRO A 221 -17.25 -9.19 4.54
N ASP A 222 -17.24 -8.33 5.55
CA ASP A 222 -18.17 -7.20 5.64
C ASP A 222 -17.95 -6.20 4.50
N ASN A 223 -16.75 -6.17 3.90
CA ASN A 223 -16.47 -5.32 2.75
C ASN A 223 -17.06 -5.84 1.42
N PHE A 224 -17.79 -6.97 1.44
CA PHE A 224 -18.66 -7.42 0.35
C PHE A 224 -20.12 -6.97 0.53
N THR A 225 -20.42 -6.18 1.55
CA THR A 225 -21.69 -5.48 1.70
C THR A 225 -21.48 -4.00 1.36
N PRO A 226 -22.33 -3.36 0.53
CA PRO A 226 -22.25 -1.94 0.24
C PRO A 226 -22.29 -1.10 1.53
N ALA A 227 -21.58 0.03 1.54
CA ALA A 227 -21.59 0.95 2.67
C ALA A 227 -23.01 1.40 3.03
N ASN A 228 -23.37 1.30 4.31
CA ASN A 228 -24.60 1.84 4.85
C ASN A 228 -24.29 2.77 6.05
N PRO A 229 -24.47 4.09 5.92
CA PRO A 229 -24.16 5.04 6.98
C PRO A 229 -25.06 4.90 8.22
N LEU A 230 -26.17 4.15 8.12
CA LEU A 230 -27.11 3.90 9.21
C LEU A 230 -26.88 2.56 9.92
N THR A 231 -25.92 1.74 9.47
CA THR A 231 -25.67 0.41 10.05
C THR A 231 -24.19 0.18 10.21
N THR A 232 -23.73 0.34 11.45
CA THR A 232 -22.35 0.09 11.87
C THR A 232 -22.09 -1.42 11.97
N PRO A 233 -20.99 -1.95 11.38
CA PRO A 233 -20.55 -3.32 11.59
C PRO A 233 -20.31 -3.60 13.08
N PRO A 234 -20.49 -4.86 13.53
CA PRO A 234 -20.30 -5.22 14.93
C PRO A 234 -18.86 -5.00 15.42
N HIS A 235 -17.86 -5.18 14.54
CA HIS A 235 -16.45 -5.06 14.86
C HIS A 235 -15.68 -4.30 13.77
N ILE A 236 -15.78 -2.97 13.77
CA ILE A 236 -14.96 -2.12 12.88
C ILE A 236 -13.47 -2.34 13.19
N LYS A 237 -12.70 -2.69 12.17
CA LYS A 237 -11.24 -2.83 12.25
C LYS A 237 -10.59 -2.50 10.91
N PRO A 238 -9.36 -1.96 10.92
CA PRO A 238 -8.54 -1.81 9.71
C PRO A 238 -7.99 -3.14 9.20
#